data_AF-A0A969P001-F1
#
_entry.id   AF-A0A969P001-F1
#
_cell.length_a   1.000
_cell.length_b   1.000
_cell.length_c   1.000
_cell.angle_alpha   90.00
_cell.angle_beta   90.00
_cell.angle_gamma   90.00
#
_symmetry.space_group_name_H-M   'P 1'
#
loop_
_entity.id
_entity.type
_entity.pdbx_description
1 polymer ?
#
loop_
_entity_poly.entity_id
_entity_poly.type
_entity_poly.pdbx_seq_one_letter_code
_entity_poly.pdbx_strand_id
1 'polypeptide(L)'
;MSISFYTLSPRVTVWMMALPQFHPLYPWLATPLAAIMGQPLLALLLVSSLATLGLLIAFEYLARLDLAPPAARTSTLLLILAPPAFILFAPYTESLFLLCSVLCILWAREQRWWLAGLAGALATLTRQQGLFLLLPLAWEMWEVSNRQWRHLLLAWRSWLALALVPAGMLVWIIYRALALGDVQANFSNPQALIYSVLISPSASKVVPEQAFLWPWDVLWVAAQNYQLSPGQNIVDLVLGAGFLVLLVVAWPNMRISYRIYAVVVTLVSFSYYTGPLQPYMGLSRHLLLAFPVFIGLGPVIRPGLTRLLLLTLSSFGFFFLIFVYVIRAWVP
;
A
#
# COMPACT_ATOMS: atom_id res chain seq x y z
N MET A 1 -13.21 22.14 -10.03
CA MET A 1 -12.37 22.71 -8.96
C MET A 1 -10.93 22.36 -9.28
N SER A 2 -10.19 23.30 -9.88
CA SER A 2 -8.88 23.10 -10.47
C SER A 2 -7.78 23.09 -9.40
N ILE A 3 -7.21 21.91 -9.13
CA ILE A 3 -6.02 21.77 -8.29
C ILE A 3 -4.82 22.30 -9.10
N SER A 4 -4.43 23.54 -8.81
CA SER A 4 -3.34 24.23 -9.50
C SER A 4 -2.00 23.80 -8.89
N PHE A 5 -1.30 22.88 -9.56
CA PHE A 5 0.03 22.38 -9.18
C PHE A 5 1.21 23.24 -9.70
N TYR A 6 0.95 24.38 -10.35
CA TYR A 6 1.99 25.09 -11.13
C TYR A 6 2.03 26.60 -10.90
N THR A 7 2.45 27.03 -9.72
CA THR A 7 3.11 28.34 -9.56
C THR A 7 4.41 28.15 -8.77
N LEU A 8 5.47 27.83 -9.51
CA LEU A 8 6.83 27.63 -9.03
C LEU A 8 7.50 28.99 -8.79
N SER A 9 7.83 29.29 -7.52
CA SER A 9 8.74 30.38 -7.15
C SER A 9 10.05 29.80 -6.59
N PRO A 10 11.19 30.53 -6.62
CA PRO A 10 12.53 29.97 -6.41
C PRO A 10 12.87 29.53 -4.97
N ARG A 11 11.90 29.48 -4.05
CA ARG A 11 12.09 29.07 -2.65
C ARG A 11 11.83 27.58 -2.42
N VAL A 12 12.09 26.72 -3.42
CA VAL A 12 11.76 25.28 -3.42
C VAL A 12 12.49 24.49 -2.33
N THR A 13 13.62 24.97 -1.80
CA THR A 13 14.43 24.25 -0.82
C THR A 13 13.79 24.12 0.57
N VAL A 14 12.94 25.06 0.97
CA VAL A 14 12.25 25.03 2.27
C VAL A 14 10.92 24.26 2.21
N TRP A 15 10.29 24.20 1.02
CA TRP A 15 9.02 23.49 0.83
C TRP A 15 9.16 21.97 0.69
N MET A 16 10.33 21.45 0.32
CA MET A 16 10.56 20.00 0.31
C MET A 16 10.62 19.38 1.72
N MET A 17 10.99 20.18 2.72
CA MET A 17 10.84 19.80 4.14
C MET A 17 9.37 19.84 4.60
N ALA A 18 8.47 20.38 3.78
CA ALA A 18 7.07 20.66 4.07
C ALA A 18 6.14 20.15 2.95
N LEU A 19 6.12 18.83 2.74
CA LEU A 19 4.84 18.13 2.50
C LEU A 19 4.37 17.64 3.87
N PRO A 20 3.76 18.50 4.71
CA PRO A 20 3.53 18.27 6.14
C PRO A 20 2.44 17.22 6.41
N GLN A 21 2.12 16.38 5.44
CA GLN A 21 0.87 15.65 5.39
C GLN A 21 0.97 14.16 5.23
N PHE A 22 2.16 13.69 4.91
CA PHE A 22 2.40 12.30 4.57
C PHE A 22 3.53 11.75 5.42
N HIS A 23 3.54 10.44 5.61
CA HIS A 23 4.56 9.79 6.41
C HIS A 23 5.96 10.06 5.85
N PRO A 24 7.00 10.11 6.71
CA PRO A 24 8.18 10.90 6.40
C PRO A 24 9.25 10.13 5.63
N LEU A 25 9.19 8.79 5.57
CA LEU A 25 10.28 7.99 4.99
C LEU A 25 10.53 8.30 3.52
N TYR A 26 9.47 8.47 2.73
CA TYR A 26 9.59 8.73 1.30
C TYR A 26 10.21 10.12 1.02
N PRO A 27 9.73 11.23 1.64
CA PRO A 27 10.44 12.52 1.59
C PRO A 27 11.87 12.47 2.13
N TRP A 28 12.13 11.74 3.23
CA TRP A 28 13.47 11.65 3.82
C TRP A 28 14.48 10.99 2.89
N LEU A 29 14.07 9.97 2.12
CA LEU A 29 14.92 9.35 1.11
C LEU A 29 15.11 10.25 -0.12
N ALA A 30 14.08 11.00 -0.52
CA ALA A 30 14.15 11.87 -1.68
C ALA A 30 14.91 13.18 -1.43
N THR A 31 14.88 13.72 -0.21
CA THR A 31 15.52 15.00 0.14
C THR A 31 17.02 15.06 -0.17
N PRO A 32 17.87 14.09 0.26
CA PRO A 32 19.29 14.13 -0.05
C PRO A 32 19.54 14.01 -1.57
N LEU A 33 18.76 13.18 -2.26
CA LEU A 33 18.84 13.02 -3.72
C LEU A 33 18.46 14.32 -4.44
N ALA A 34 17.40 14.99 -3.99
CA ALA A 34 16.97 16.26 -4.54
C ALA A 34 18.01 17.36 -4.34
N ALA A 35 18.68 17.37 -3.18
CA ALA A 35 19.77 18.31 -2.91
C ALA A 35 20.95 18.11 -3.88
N ILE A 36 21.25 16.86 -4.27
CA ILE A 36 22.32 16.53 -5.23
C ILE A 36 21.89 16.86 -6.67
N MET A 37 20.66 16.53 -7.04
CA MET A 37 20.18 16.62 -8.42
C MET A 37 19.59 18.00 -8.79
N GLY A 38 19.25 18.82 -7.80
CA GLY A 38 18.53 20.08 -7.99
C GLY A 38 17.07 19.92 -8.48
N GLN A 39 16.57 18.68 -8.58
CA GLN A 39 15.26 18.36 -9.14
C GLN A 39 14.44 17.45 -8.20
N PRO A 40 13.53 18.03 -7.40
CA PRO A 40 12.71 17.31 -6.40
C PRO A 40 11.90 16.15 -6.97
N LEU A 41 11.23 16.39 -8.10
CA LEU A 41 10.35 15.42 -8.75
C LEU A 41 11.15 14.22 -9.27
N LEU A 42 12.33 14.48 -9.82
CA LEU A 42 13.22 13.44 -10.34
C LEU A 42 13.77 12.57 -9.20
N ALA A 43 14.08 13.18 -8.04
CA ALA A 43 14.49 12.44 -6.85
C ALA A 43 13.38 11.49 -6.34
N LEU A 44 12.12 11.95 -6.28
CA LEU A 44 10.98 11.12 -5.89
C LEU A 44 10.77 9.96 -6.89
N LEU A 45 10.81 10.25 -8.20
CA LEU A 45 10.72 9.23 -9.24
C LEU A 45 11.85 8.19 -9.14
N LEU A 46 13.07 8.65 -8.84
CA LEU A 46 14.22 7.76 -8.68
C LEU A 46 14.04 6.85 -7.47
N VAL A 47 13.59 7.38 -6.32
CA VAL A 47 13.26 6.57 -5.14
C VAL A 47 12.19 5.53 -5.47
N SER A 48 11.09 5.94 -6.12
CA SER A 48 10.01 5.00 -6.48
C SER A 48 10.46 3.93 -7.47
N SER A 49 11.28 4.30 -8.45
CA SER A 49 11.80 3.38 -9.46
C SER A 49 12.76 2.35 -8.84
N LEU A 50 13.71 2.80 -8.01
CA LEU A 50 14.62 1.91 -7.29
C LEU A 50 13.89 0.99 -6.31
N ALA A 51 12.89 1.54 -5.60
CA ALA A 51 12.05 0.75 -4.71
C ALA A 51 11.28 -0.33 -5.50
N THR A 52 10.77 0.00 -6.69
CA THR A 52 10.11 -0.97 -7.56
C THR A 52 11.05 -2.07 -8.02
N LEU A 53 12.27 -1.74 -8.44
CA LEU A 53 13.26 -2.77 -8.79
C LEU A 53 13.57 -3.71 -7.62
N GLY A 54 13.78 -3.14 -6.43
CA GLY A 54 13.93 -3.93 -5.20
C GLY A 54 12.71 -4.79 -4.89
N LEU A 55 11.51 -4.25 -5.09
CA LEU A 55 10.24 -4.93 -4.87
C LEU A 55 10.12 -6.17 -5.76
N LEU A 56 10.43 -6.07 -7.06
CA LEU A 56 10.33 -7.21 -7.97
C LEU A 56 11.25 -8.37 -7.55
N ILE A 57 12.48 -8.04 -7.14
CA ILE A 57 13.47 -9.03 -6.69
C ILE A 57 12.99 -9.69 -5.40
N ALA A 58 12.61 -8.88 -4.40
CA ALA A 58 12.14 -9.38 -3.11
C ALA A 58 10.84 -10.19 -3.24
N PHE A 59 9.93 -9.75 -4.11
CA PHE A 59 8.63 -10.39 -4.35
C PHE A 59 8.80 -11.73 -5.05
N GLU A 60 9.67 -11.81 -6.08
CA GLU A 60 9.94 -13.09 -6.73
C GLU A 60 10.59 -14.07 -5.75
N TYR A 61 11.50 -13.60 -4.89
CA TYR A 61 12.12 -14.43 -3.86
C TYR A 61 11.10 -14.92 -2.83
N LEU A 62 10.21 -14.05 -2.35
CA LEU A 62 9.11 -14.44 -1.46
C LEU A 62 8.19 -15.47 -2.13
N ALA A 63 7.81 -15.27 -3.39
CA ALA A 63 6.97 -16.20 -4.12
C ALA A 63 7.62 -17.57 -4.30
N ARG A 64 8.95 -17.63 -4.50
CA ARG A 64 9.71 -18.88 -4.62
C ARG A 64 9.76 -19.72 -3.34
N LEU A 65 9.41 -19.15 -2.18
CA LEU A 65 9.30 -19.92 -0.94
C LEU A 65 8.15 -20.93 -0.99
N ASP A 66 7.09 -20.62 -1.74
CA ASP A 66 5.86 -21.44 -1.81
C ASP A 66 5.59 -21.99 -3.22
N LEU A 67 6.22 -21.44 -4.26
CA LEU A 67 5.95 -21.76 -5.66
C LEU A 67 7.18 -22.23 -6.44
N ALA A 68 6.96 -23.05 -7.46
CA ALA A 68 7.99 -23.37 -8.45
C ALA A 68 8.47 -22.12 -9.22
N PRO A 69 9.73 -22.06 -9.68
CA PRO A 69 10.29 -20.87 -10.32
C PRO A 69 9.46 -20.26 -11.47
N PRO A 70 8.84 -21.04 -12.38
CA PRO A 70 8.00 -20.48 -13.43
C PRO A 70 6.73 -19.77 -12.91
N ALA A 71 6.12 -20.31 -11.85
CA ALA A 71 4.92 -19.74 -11.23
C ALA A 71 5.27 -18.48 -10.41
N ALA A 72 6.42 -18.48 -9.73
CA ALA A 72 6.94 -17.28 -9.05
C ALA A 72 7.19 -16.14 -10.04
N ARG A 73 7.89 -16.40 -11.17
CA ARG A 73 8.07 -15.41 -12.25
C ARG A 73 6.76 -14.89 -12.81
N THR A 74 5.78 -15.78 -12.98
CA THR A 74 4.44 -15.39 -13.46
C THR A 74 3.76 -14.47 -12.47
N SER A 75 3.84 -14.77 -11.16
CA SER A 75 3.33 -13.91 -10.09
C SER A 75 3.94 -12.50 -10.15
N THR A 76 5.26 -12.41 -10.32
CA THR A 76 5.97 -11.13 -10.42
C THR A 76 5.54 -10.32 -11.64
N LEU A 77 5.37 -10.98 -12.78
CA LEU A 77 4.88 -10.34 -14.01
C LEU A 77 3.44 -9.84 -13.86
N LEU A 78 2.57 -10.60 -13.18
CA LEU A 78 1.20 -10.15 -12.91
C LEU A 78 1.18 -8.93 -12.00
N LEU A 79 2.05 -8.87 -10.99
CA LEU A 79 2.14 -7.71 -10.09
C LEU A 79 2.53 -6.45 -10.87
N ILE A 80 3.60 -6.49 -11.68
CA ILE A 80 4.10 -5.29 -12.39
C ILE A 80 3.23 -4.89 -13.58
N LEU A 81 2.53 -5.84 -14.20
CA LEU A 81 1.62 -5.56 -15.31
C LEU A 81 0.18 -5.36 -14.87
N ALA A 82 -0.14 -5.47 -13.58
CA ALA A 82 -1.47 -5.18 -13.08
C ALA A 82 -1.86 -3.75 -13.51
N PRO A 83 -3.12 -3.48 -13.91
CA PRO A 83 -3.50 -2.17 -14.40
C PRO A 83 -3.05 -0.99 -13.52
N PRO A 84 -3.23 -1.00 -12.17
CA PRO A 84 -2.82 0.11 -11.32
C PRO A 84 -1.30 0.16 -11.05
N ALA A 85 -0.51 -0.82 -11.51
CA ALA A 85 0.91 -0.94 -11.18
C ALA A 85 1.80 0.15 -11.79
N PHE A 86 1.28 0.96 -12.73
CA PHE A 86 2.04 2.11 -13.25
C PHE A 86 2.41 3.10 -12.14
N ILE A 87 1.64 3.11 -11.05
CA ILE A 87 1.89 3.97 -9.90
C ILE A 87 3.19 3.65 -9.19
N LEU A 88 3.71 2.43 -9.35
CA LEU A 88 4.99 2.01 -8.79
C LEU A 88 6.18 2.80 -9.39
N PHE A 89 6.00 3.33 -10.60
CA PHE A 89 6.97 4.16 -11.31
C PHE A 89 6.63 5.66 -11.29
N ALA A 90 5.54 6.05 -10.63
CA ALA A 90 5.14 7.44 -10.44
C ALA A 90 5.64 7.92 -9.06
N PRO A 91 5.68 9.25 -8.79
CA PRO A 91 6.25 9.81 -7.56
C PRO A 91 5.31 9.64 -6.35
N TYR A 92 5.01 8.38 -6.04
CA TYR A 92 4.14 7.90 -4.98
C TYR A 92 4.89 6.95 -4.04
N THR A 93 4.36 6.79 -2.84
CA THR A 93 4.94 5.97 -1.75
C THR A 93 4.79 4.46 -1.94
N GLU A 94 3.94 4.04 -2.87
CA GLU A 94 3.36 2.71 -2.96
C GLU A 94 4.41 1.64 -3.27
N SER A 95 5.39 1.96 -4.12
CA SER A 95 6.50 1.06 -4.41
C SER A 95 7.39 0.82 -3.20
N LEU A 96 7.71 1.87 -2.44
CA LEU A 96 8.50 1.76 -1.21
C LEU A 96 7.74 1.01 -0.11
N PHE A 97 6.45 1.30 0.05
CA PHE A 97 5.57 0.57 0.97
C PHE A 97 5.53 -0.92 0.64
N LEU A 98 5.31 -1.27 -0.63
CA LEU A 98 5.25 -2.66 -1.08
C LEU A 98 6.59 -3.37 -0.89
N LEU A 99 7.71 -2.72 -1.22
CA LEU A 99 9.05 -3.26 -0.97
C LEU A 99 9.23 -3.61 0.51
N CYS A 100 8.97 -2.65 1.41
CA CYS A 100 9.07 -2.88 2.84
C CYS A 100 8.10 -3.97 3.33
N SER A 101 6.88 -4.02 2.80
CA SER A 101 5.87 -5.04 3.16
C SER A 101 6.28 -6.45 2.73
N VAL A 102 6.80 -6.59 1.51
CA VAL A 102 7.32 -7.86 0.98
C VAL A 102 8.53 -8.32 1.77
N LEU A 103 9.50 -7.42 2.04
CA LEU A 103 10.67 -7.74 2.86
C LEU A 103 10.29 -8.12 4.29
N CYS A 104 9.28 -7.46 4.86
CA CYS A 104 8.75 -7.76 6.18
C CYS A 104 8.26 -9.20 6.27
N ILE A 105 7.38 -9.62 5.34
CA ILE A 105 6.86 -10.99 5.31
C ILE A 105 7.98 -11.97 4.94
N LEU A 106 8.85 -11.63 4.00
CA LEU A 106 9.96 -12.48 3.58
C LEU A 106 10.90 -12.81 4.74
N TRP A 107 11.38 -11.81 5.45
CA TRP A 107 12.28 -12.03 6.59
C TRP A 107 11.58 -12.70 7.76
N ALA A 108 10.27 -12.52 7.93
CA ALA A 108 9.51 -13.29 8.91
C ALA A 108 9.44 -14.78 8.55
N ARG A 109 9.24 -15.10 7.27
CA ARG A 109 9.27 -16.48 6.75
C ARG A 109 10.65 -17.12 6.90
N GLU A 110 11.73 -16.34 6.79
CA GLU A 110 13.10 -16.76 7.08
C GLU A 110 13.44 -16.76 8.59
N GLN A 111 12.49 -16.43 9.48
CA GLN A 111 12.68 -16.31 10.93
C GLN A 111 13.70 -15.24 11.36
N ARG A 112 14.01 -14.28 10.47
CA ARG A 112 14.88 -13.12 10.73
C ARG A 112 14.05 -11.97 11.31
N TRP A 113 13.49 -12.22 12.50
CA TRP A 113 12.47 -11.36 13.12
C TRP A 113 12.85 -9.88 13.23
N TRP A 114 14.08 -9.56 13.63
CA TRP A 114 14.53 -8.16 13.74
C TRP A 114 14.48 -7.39 12.42
N LEU A 115 14.87 -8.04 11.32
CA LEU A 115 14.78 -7.44 9.99
C LEU A 115 13.33 -7.32 9.54
N ALA A 116 12.50 -8.33 9.83
CA ALA A 116 11.06 -8.28 9.56
C ALA A 116 10.38 -7.11 10.30
N GLY A 117 10.70 -6.94 11.58
CA GLY A 117 10.24 -5.84 12.42
C GLY A 117 10.68 -4.48 11.91
N LEU A 118 11.97 -4.34 11.55
CA LEU A 118 12.50 -3.13 10.94
C LEU A 118 11.82 -2.79 9.61
N ALA A 119 11.63 -3.78 8.74
CA ALA A 119 10.91 -3.60 7.47
C ALA A 119 9.45 -3.18 7.71
N GLY A 120 8.76 -3.75 8.70
CA GLY A 120 7.40 -3.34 9.05
C GLY A 120 7.35 -1.94 9.67
N ALA A 121 8.37 -1.53 10.45
CA ALA A 121 8.51 -0.18 10.95
C ALA A 121 8.68 0.83 9.80
N LEU A 122 9.56 0.51 8.84
CA LEU A 122 9.77 1.32 7.63
C LEU A 122 8.51 1.39 6.77
N ALA A 123 7.79 0.27 6.58
CA ALA A 123 6.50 0.26 5.90
C ALA A 123 5.51 1.21 6.59
N THR A 124 5.45 1.20 7.92
CA THR A 124 4.59 2.10 8.72
C THR A 124 5.02 3.57 8.59
N LEU A 125 6.31 3.84 8.40
CA LEU A 125 6.84 5.17 8.11
C LEU A 125 6.67 5.61 6.64
N THR A 126 6.20 4.74 5.76
CA THR A 126 5.71 5.15 4.43
C THR A 126 4.21 5.41 4.44
N ARG A 127 3.43 4.58 5.17
CA ARG A 127 1.98 4.67 5.26
C ARG A 127 1.44 3.96 6.50
N GLN A 128 0.34 4.45 7.06
CA GLN A 128 -0.36 3.84 8.20
C GLN A 128 -0.80 2.38 7.97
N GLN A 129 -1.02 1.96 6.71
CA GLN A 129 -1.35 0.57 6.37
C GLN A 129 -0.24 -0.44 6.77
N GLY A 130 0.98 0.03 7.07
CA GLY A 130 2.08 -0.81 7.55
C GLY A 130 1.76 -1.51 8.86
N LEU A 131 0.87 -0.95 9.69
CA LEU A 131 0.39 -1.58 10.92
C LEU A 131 -0.30 -2.93 10.65
N PHE A 132 -0.92 -3.12 9.48
CA PHE A 132 -1.58 -4.37 9.13
C PHE A 132 -0.61 -5.54 8.97
N LEU A 133 0.70 -5.28 8.82
CA LEU A 133 1.73 -6.32 8.78
C LEU A 133 1.90 -7.03 10.13
N LEU A 134 1.44 -6.45 11.25
CA LEU A 134 1.42 -7.14 12.54
C LEU A 134 0.63 -8.45 12.49
N LEU A 135 -0.45 -8.50 11.70
CA LEU A 135 -1.33 -9.66 11.61
C LEU A 135 -0.66 -10.88 10.92
N PRO A 136 -0.10 -10.76 9.70
CA PRO A 136 0.66 -11.87 9.11
C PRO A 136 1.92 -12.21 9.92
N LEU A 137 2.60 -11.24 10.54
CA LEU A 137 3.76 -11.49 11.40
C LEU A 137 3.40 -12.33 12.63
N ALA A 138 2.33 -11.96 13.33
CA ALA A 138 1.84 -12.70 14.49
C ALA A 138 1.42 -14.13 14.09
N TRP A 139 0.81 -14.29 12.91
CA TRP A 139 0.48 -15.60 12.39
C TRP A 139 1.71 -16.45 12.07
N GLU A 140 2.72 -15.89 11.38
CA GLU A 140 3.96 -16.62 11.10
C GLU A 140 4.69 -17.00 12.40
N MET A 141 4.64 -16.13 13.42
CA MET A 141 5.22 -16.42 14.73
C MET A 141 4.49 -17.56 15.44
N TRP A 142 3.16 -17.61 15.32
CA TRP A 142 2.34 -18.74 15.80
C TRP A 142 2.68 -20.06 15.10
N GLU A 143 2.90 -19.99 13.78
CA GLU A 143 3.25 -21.16 12.98
C GLU A 143 4.64 -21.70 13.34
N VAL A 144 5.64 -20.82 13.49
CA VAL A 144 7.00 -21.18 13.94
C VAL A 144 7.01 -21.71 15.37
N SER A 145 6.09 -21.26 16.23
CA SER A 145 5.92 -21.76 17.60
C SER A 145 5.27 -23.15 17.67
N ASN A 146 5.13 -23.84 16.54
CA ASN A 146 4.43 -25.11 16.39
C ASN A 146 2.99 -25.07 16.95
N ARG A 147 2.36 -23.89 16.91
CA ARG A 147 1.02 -23.63 17.46
C ARG A 147 0.88 -23.94 18.95
N GLN A 148 1.96 -23.76 19.71
CA GLN A 148 1.98 -23.93 21.15
C GLN A 148 2.12 -22.58 21.86
N TRP A 149 1.15 -22.27 22.73
CA TRP A 149 1.14 -21.02 23.50
C TRP A 149 2.40 -20.81 24.34
N ARG A 150 2.94 -21.88 24.94
CA ARG A 150 4.16 -21.80 25.75
C ARG A 150 5.36 -21.29 24.93
N HIS A 151 5.55 -21.82 23.72
CA HIS A 151 6.67 -21.40 22.85
C HIS A 151 6.47 -19.98 22.33
N LEU A 152 5.22 -19.60 22.03
CA LEU A 152 4.89 -18.24 21.61
C LEU A 152 5.20 -17.20 22.70
N LEU A 153 4.87 -17.50 23.96
CA LEU A 153 5.12 -16.60 25.09
C LEU A 153 6.62 -16.48 25.41
N LEU A 154 7.39 -17.55 25.21
CA LEU A 154 8.83 -17.56 25.45
C LEU A 154 9.64 -16.85 24.35
N ALA A 155 9.04 -16.59 23.18
CA ALA A 155 9.67 -15.93 22.05
C ALA A 155 9.73 -14.39 22.19
N TRP A 156 10.18 -13.91 23.35
CA TRP A 156 10.24 -12.47 23.69
C TRP A 156 11.04 -11.64 22.67
N ARG A 157 12.10 -12.20 22.07
CA ARG A 157 12.90 -11.54 21.03
C ARG A 157 12.07 -11.26 19.77
N SER A 158 11.21 -12.20 19.38
CA SER A 158 10.31 -12.03 18.24
C SER A 158 9.23 -10.99 18.56
N TRP A 159 8.68 -11.00 19.78
CA TRP A 159 7.75 -9.96 20.24
C TRP A 159 8.37 -8.56 20.20
N LEU A 160 9.61 -8.39 20.67
CA LEU A 160 10.31 -7.11 20.58
C LEU A 160 10.53 -6.67 19.14
N ALA A 161 10.84 -7.59 18.24
CA ALA A 161 10.96 -7.28 16.83
C ALA A 161 9.61 -6.85 16.22
N LEU A 162 8.51 -7.54 16.55
CA LEU A 162 7.16 -7.15 16.13
C LEU A 162 6.77 -5.77 16.69
N ALA A 163 7.21 -5.43 17.89
CA ALA A 163 6.98 -4.11 18.49
C ALA A 163 7.67 -2.96 17.73
N LEU A 164 8.62 -3.25 16.84
CA LEU A 164 9.19 -2.22 15.95
C LEU A 164 8.14 -1.67 14.97
N VAL A 165 7.15 -2.46 14.57
CA VAL A 165 6.09 -2.00 13.64
C VAL A 165 5.28 -0.84 14.25
N PRO A 166 4.67 -0.97 15.44
CA PRO A 166 4.02 0.16 16.10
C PRO A 166 5.01 1.24 16.54
N ALA A 167 6.28 0.91 16.82
CA ALA A 167 7.30 1.93 17.06
C ALA A 167 7.51 2.84 15.83
N GLY A 168 7.40 2.31 14.60
CA GLY A 168 7.39 3.12 13.38
C GLY A 168 6.24 4.13 13.36
N MET A 169 5.05 3.73 13.82
CA MET A 169 3.92 4.66 13.99
C MET A 169 4.21 5.72 15.06
N LEU A 170 4.83 5.33 16.19
CA LEU A 170 5.22 6.28 17.23
C LEU A 170 6.21 7.32 16.71
N VAL A 171 7.18 6.93 15.88
CA VAL A 171 8.11 7.86 15.23
C VAL A 171 7.36 8.84 14.34
N TRP A 172 6.35 8.40 13.59
CA TRP A 172 5.48 9.31 12.83
C TRP A 172 4.69 10.27 13.73
N ILE A 173 4.14 9.78 14.85
CA ILE A 173 3.40 10.61 15.83
C ILE A 173 4.31 11.63 16.51
N ILE A 174 5.56 11.29 16.79
CA ILE A 174 6.54 12.22 17.36
C ILE A 174 6.96 13.23 16.29
N TYR A 175 7.21 12.78 15.06
CA TYR A 175 7.59 13.66 13.95
C TYR A 175 6.50 14.69 13.66
N ARG A 176 5.23 14.30 13.59
CA ARG A 176 4.12 15.26 13.40
C ARG A 176 3.98 16.24 14.58
N ALA A 177 4.26 15.79 15.81
CA ALA A 177 4.21 16.64 16.98
C ALA A 177 5.28 17.74 16.92
N LEU A 178 6.51 17.34 16.65
CA LEU A 178 7.67 18.22 16.72
C LEU A 178 7.85 19.06 15.46
N ALA A 179 7.70 18.46 14.28
CA ALA A 179 7.97 19.13 13.00
C ALA A 179 6.74 19.88 12.46
N LEU A 180 5.52 19.40 12.75
CA LEU A 180 4.30 19.92 12.14
C LEU A 180 3.39 20.66 13.12
N GLY A 181 3.62 20.52 14.43
CA GLY A 181 2.72 21.02 15.47
C GLY A 181 1.31 20.43 15.38
N ASP A 182 1.14 19.29 14.70
CA ASP A 182 -0.16 18.72 14.32
C ASP A 182 -0.53 17.54 15.22
N VAL A 183 -0.75 17.81 16.51
CA VAL A 183 -1.23 16.81 17.49
C VAL A 183 -2.47 17.34 18.19
N GLN A 184 -3.62 16.81 17.81
CA GLN A 184 -4.88 17.04 18.51
C GLN A 184 -5.50 15.69 18.84
N ALA A 185 -5.04 15.06 19.93
CA ALA A 185 -5.64 13.83 20.42
C ALA A 185 -7.06 14.12 20.90
N ASN A 186 -8.05 13.48 20.27
CA ASN A 186 -9.45 13.67 20.63
C ASN A 186 -9.94 12.51 21.50
N PHE A 187 -10.22 12.79 22.77
CA PHE A 187 -10.64 11.78 23.75
C PHE A 187 -12.17 11.61 23.86
N SER A 188 -12.95 12.26 23.00
CA SER A 188 -14.44 12.21 23.06
C SER A 188 -15.02 10.80 22.88
N ASN A 189 -14.38 9.95 22.08
CA ASN A 189 -14.78 8.57 21.83
C ASN A 189 -13.52 7.74 21.49
N PRO A 190 -13.41 6.46 21.89
CA PRO A 190 -12.36 5.55 21.44
C PRO A 190 -12.08 5.59 19.93
N GLN A 191 -13.13 5.70 19.10
CA GLN A 191 -12.98 5.86 17.65
C GLN A 191 -12.32 7.21 17.32
N ALA A 192 -12.81 8.31 17.89
CA ALA A 192 -12.24 9.64 17.65
C ALA A 192 -10.76 9.71 18.06
N LEU A 193 -10.37 9.00 19.13
CA LEU A 193 -8.98 8.85 19.55
C LEU A 193 -8.15 8.16 18.46
N ILE A 194 -8.58 6.98 18.03
CA ILE A 194 -7.90 6.19 16.99
C ILE A 194 -7.74 7.02 15.71
N TYR A 195 -8.80 7.70 15.27
CA TYR A 195 -8.76 8.56 14.10
C TYR A 195 -7.79 9.73 14.26
N SER A 196 -7.82 10.42 15.41
CA SER A 196 -6.92 11.55 15.67
C SER A 196 -5.43 11.17 15.74
N VAL A 197 -5.15 9.93 16.14
CA VAL A 197 -3.79 9.39 16.22
C VAL A 197 -3.31 8.87 14.87
N LEU A 198 -4.17 8.14 14.14
CA LEU A 198 -3.83 7.52 12.86
C LEU A 198 -3.81 8.52 11.69
N ILE A 199 -4.81 9.41 11.63
CA ILE A 199 -5.00 10.36 10.53
C ILE A 199 -4.48 11.73 10.95
N SER A 200 -3.81 12.44 10.04
CA SER A 200 -3.40 13.83 10.31
C SER A 200 -4.56 14.78 10.16
N PRO A 201 -4.81 15.68 11.13
CA PRO A 201 -5.77 16.76 10.94
C PRO A 201 -5.49 17.54 9.66
N SER A 202 -4.22 17.82 9.34
CA SER A 202 -3.93 18.55 8.10
C SER A 202 -4.17 17.72 6.81
N ALA A 203 -4.43 16.40 6.88
CA ALA A 203 -4.77 15.57 5.72
C ALA A 203 -6.15 15.91 5.15
N SER A 204 -7.03 16.42 6.03
CA SER A 204 -8.31 17.01 5.63
C SER A 204 -8.18 18.25 4.73
N LYS A 205 -6.99 18.88 4.68
CA LYS A 205 -6.73 19.99 3.74
C LYS A 205 -6.57 19.50 2.29
N VAL A 206 -6.24 18.22 2.09
CA VAL A 206 -6.02 17.62 0.76
C VAL A 206 -7.29 16.89 0.29
N VAL A 207 -7.92 16.13 1.19
CA VAL A 207 -9.22 15.49 0.94
C VAL A 207 -10.15 15.89 2.08
N PRO A 208 -11.12 16.80 1.83
CA PRO A 208 -11.95 17.40 2.87
C PRO A 208 -12.74 16.39 3.71
N GLU A 209 -13.16 15.28 3.10
CA GLU A 209 -13.94 14.22 3.74
C GLU A 209 -13.18 12.90 3.65
N GLN A 210 -12.67 12.43 4.79
CA GLN A 210 -12.08 11.09 4.93
C GLN A 210 -12.70 10.41 6.13
N ALA A 211 -13.30 9.24 5.90
CA ALA A 211 -13.84 8.41 6.97
C ALA A 211 -13.65 6.93 6.65
N PHE A 212 -13.68 6.09 7.67
CA PHE A 212 -13.94 4.66 7.47
C PHE A 212 -15.41 4.39 7.77
N LEU A 213 -16.12 3.95 6.75
CA LEU A 213 -17.49 3.46 6.82
C LEU A 213 -17.47 1.96 6.56
N TRP A 214 -18.59 1.27 6.81
CA TRP A 214 -18.66 -0.13 6.41
C TRP A 214 -18.61 -0.25 4.88
N PRO A 215 -17.98 -1.30 4.32
CA PRO A 215 -17.85 -1.46 2.88
C PRO A 215 -19.16 -1.33 2.10
N TRP A 216 -20.26 -1.90 2.63
CA TRP A 216 -21.57 -1.83 2.01
C TRP A 216 -22.19 -0.43 2.04
N ASP A 217 -21.89 0.37 3.06
CA ASP A 217 -22.36 1.76 3.13
C ASP A 217 -21.66 2.60 2.05
N VAL A 218 -20.36 2.41 1.86
CA VAL A 218 -19.60 3.10 0.80
C VAL A 218 -20.10 2.68 -0.59
N LEU A 219 -20.36 1.38 -0.80
CA LEU A 219 -20.96 0.88 -2.04
C LEU A 219 -22.33 1.51 -2.30
N TRP A 220 -23.15 1.63 -1.26
CA TRP A 220 -24.47 2.26 -1.36
C TRP A 220 -24.36 3.73 -1.75
N VAL A 221 -23.46 4.49 -1.12
CA VAL A 221 -23.19 5.89 -1.46
C VAL A 221 -22.66 6.01 -2.90
N ALA A 222 -21.77 5.11 -3.33
CA ALA A 222 -21.25 5.09 -4.70
C ALA A 222 -22.36 4.79 -5.73
N ALA A 223 -23.31 3.92 -5.40
CA ALA A 223 -24.46 3.62 -6.25
C ALA A 223 -25.42 4.82 -6.35
N GLN A 224 -25.72 5.49 -5.23
CA GLN A 224 -26.61 6.66 -5.22
C GLN A 224 -26.00 7.86 -5.95
N ASN A 225 -24.70 8.09 -5.79
CA ASN A 225 -23.99 9.25 -6.34
C ASN A 225 -23.34 8.96 -7.71
N TYR A 226 -23.67 7.83 -8.35
CA TYR A 226 -23.12 7.45 -9.65
C TYR A 226 -23.26 8.56 -10.71
N GLN A 227 -24.39 9.28 -10.70
CA GLN A 227 -24.67 10.33 -11.67
C GLN A 227 -23.78 11.57 -11.53
N LEU A 228 -23.15 11.78 -10.36
CA LEU A 228 -22.34 12.97 -10.06
C LEU A 228 -20.91 12.89 -10.61
N SER A 229 -20.36 11.68 -10.79
CA SER A 229 -19.01 11.46 -11.34
C SER A 229 -18.90 10.06 -11.96
N PRO A 230 -19.65 9.77 -13.04
CA PRO A 230 -19.78 8.42 -13.56
C PRO A 230 -18.43 7.84 -14.03
N GLY A 231 -17.60 8.62 -14.72
CA GLY A 231 -16.34 8.12 -15.29
C GLY A 231 -15.35 7.56 -14.26
N GLN A 232 -15.08 8.29 -13.17
CA GLN A 232 -14.08 7.89 -12.18
C GLN A 232 -14.57 6.75 -11.28
N ASN A 233 -15.82 6.86 -10.80
CA ASN A 233 -16.40 5.84 -9.93
C ASN A 233 -16.55 4.49 -10.66
N ILE A 234 -16.83 4.47 -11.97
CA ILE A 234 -16.89 3.22 -12.75
C ILE A 234 -15.53 2.54 -12.79
N VAL A 235 -14.46 3.28 -13.08
CA VAL A 235 -13.11 2.69 -13.21
C VAL A 235 -12.71 2.03 -11.90
N ASP A 236 -12.86 2.73 -10.77
CA ASP A 236 -12.52 2.19 -9.46
C ASP A 236 -13.39 0.98 -9.07
N LEU A 237 -14.70 1.02 -9.34
CA LEU A 237 -15.60 -0.11 -9.06
C LEU A 237 -15.30 -1.33 -9.94
N VAL A 238 -15.01 -1.13 -11.24
CA VAL A 238 -14.65 -2.22 -12.16
C VAL A 238 -13.32 -2.84 -11.75
N LEU A 239 -12.32 -2.03 -11.43
CA LEU A 239 -11.02 -2.53 -10.94
C LEU A 239 -11.17 -3.22 -9.58
N GLY A 240 -12.01 -2.69 -8.69
CA GLY A 240 -12.32 -3.29 -7.39
C GLY A 240 -13.01 -4.64 -7.53
N ALA A 241 -14.05 -4.73 -8.36
CA ALA A 241 -14.75 -5.99 -8.65
C ALA A 241 -13.80 -7.01 -9.31
N GLY A 242 -13.00 -6.57 -10.28
CA GLY A 242 -11.97 -7.39 -10.90
C GLY A 242 -10.98 -7.93 -9.88
N PHE A 243 -10.52 -7.10 -8.95
CA PHE A 243 -9.63 -7.52 -7.87
C PHE A 243 -10.28 -8.56 -6.94
N LEU A 244 -11.56 -8.42 -6.59
CA LEU A 244 -12.28 -9.43 -5.79
C LEU A 244 -12.34 -10.78 -6.51
N VAL A 245 -12.55 -10.80 -7.83
CA VAL A 245 -12.48 -12.03 -8.63
C VAL A 245 -11.07 -12.62 -8.55
N LEU A 246 -10.03 -11.81 -8.71
CA LEU A 246 -8.65 -12.27 -8.58
C LEU A 246 -8.35 -12.84 -7.18
N LEU A 247 -8.87 -12.21 -6.12
CA LEU A 247 -8.72 -12.67 -4.74
C LEU A 247 -9.36 -14.05 -4.54
N VAL A 248 -10.58 -14.27 -5.06
CA VAL A 248 -11.29 -15.56 -5.00
C VAL A 248 -10.51 -16.64 -5.76
N VAL A 249 -10.03 -16.33 -6.97
CA VAL A 249 -9.25 -17.27 -7.80
C VAL A 249 -7.90 -17.61 -7.16
N ALA A 250 -7.24 -16.63 -6.54
CA ALA A 250 -5.96 -16.81 -5.85
C ALA A 250 -6.09 -17.54 -4.51
N TRP A 251 -7.26 -17.49 -3.88
CA TRP A 251 -7.53 -17.97 -2.52
C TRP A 251 -6.94 -19.35 -2.19
N PRO A 252 -7.23 -20.43 -2.97
CA PRO A 252 -6.76 -21.77 -2.62
C PRO A 252 -5.23 -21.89 -2.59
N ASN A 253 -4.53 -21.06 -3.37
CA ASN A 253 -3.07 -21.13 -3.54
C ASN A 253 -2.29 -20.20 -2.60
N MET A 254 -2.98 -19.43 -1.76
CA MET A 254 -2.34 -18.55 -0.77
C MET A 254 -2.18 -19.24 0.58
N ARG A 255 -1.04 -19.02 1.23
CA ARG A 255 -0.80 -19.34 2.64
C ARG A 255 -1.73 -18.53 3.55
N ILE A 256 -1.97 -19.01 4.78
CA ILE A 256 -2.90 -18.35 5.71
C ILE A 256 -2.44 -16.93 6.07
N SER A 257 -1.15 -16.71 6.32
CA SER A 257 -0.60 -15.36 6.57
C SER A 257 -0.89 -14.40 5.42
N TYR A 258 -0.74 -14.86 4.18
CA TYR A 258 -1.05 -14.09 2.97
C TYR A 258 -2.53 -13.76 2.85
N ARG A 259 -3.41 -14.73 3.18
CA ARG A 259 -4.86 -14.52 3.20
C ARG A 259 -5.26 -13.49 4.25
N ILE A 260 -4.71 -13.57 5.47
CA ILE A 260 -4.98 -12.61 6.55
C ILE A 260 -4.63 -11.20 6.09
N TYR A 261 -3.42 -11.01 5.54
CA TYR A 261 -2.99 -9.71 5.05
C TYR A 261 -3.85 -9.20 3.88
N ALA A 262 -4.10 -10.05 2.88
CA ALA A 262 -4.90 -9.69 1.72
C ALA A 262 -6.33 -9.29 2.11
N VAL A 263 -6.97 -10.04 3.02
CA VAL A 263 -8.32 -9.72 3.51
C VAL A 263 -8.35 -8.39 4.25
N VAL A 264 -7.41 -8.16 5.17
CA VAL A 264 -7.38 -6.92 5.96
C VAL A 264 -7.17 -5.71 5.06
N VAL A 265 -6.20 -5.78 4.15
CA VAL A 265 -5.94 -4.69 3.19
C VAL A 265 -7.15 -4.47 2.28
N THR A 266 -7.79 -5.54 1.79
CA THR A 266 -8.98 -5.44 0.93
C THR A 266 -10.15 -4.81 1.68
N LEU A 267 -10.47 -5.29 2.89
CA LEU A 267 -11.56 -4.77 3.71
C LEU A 267 -11.36 -3.28 4.02
N VAL A 268 -10.16 -2.90 4.44
CA VAL A 268 -9.84 -1.50 4.75
C VAL A 268 -9.91 -0.63 3.48
N SER A 269 -9.48 -1.15 2.34
CA SER A 269 -9.55 -0.43 1.05
C SER A 269 -11.00 -0.15 0.64
N PHE A 270 -11.90 -1.11 0.81
CA PHE A 270 -13.33 -0.92 0.54
C PHE A 270 -14.06 -0.09 1.60
N SER A 271 -13.50 0.00 2.82
CA SER A 271 -14.06 0.80 3.92
C SER A 271 -13.62 2.27 3.86
N TYR A 272 -12.58 2.60 3.10
CA TYR A 272 -12.03 3.94 3.03
C TYR A 272 -12.88 4.84 2.14
N TYR A 273 -13.61 5.77 2.75
CA TYR A 273 -14.49 6.71 2.11
C TYR A 273 -13.82 8.08 1.95
N THR A 274 -13.86 8.62 0.74
CA THR A 274 -13.20 9.89 0.35
C THR A 274 -14.15 11.00 -0.10
N GLY A 275 -15.43 10.93 0.30
CA GLY A 275 -16.44 11.96 0.06
C GLY A 275 -17.49 11.55 -0.98
N PRO A 276 -18.57 12.35 -1.13
CA PRO A 276 -19.77 11.94 -1.86
C PRO A 276 -19.58 11.93 -3.37
N LEU A 277 -18.66 12.75 -3.88
CA LEU A 277 -18.36 12.86 -5.32
C LEU A 277 -17.54 11.67 -5.81
N GLN A 278 -16.55 11.25 -5.02
CA GLN A 278 -15.60 10.19 -5.39
C GLN A 278 -15.40 9.24 -4.19
N PRO A 279 -16.38 8.40 -3.84
CA PRO A 279 -16.34 7.59 -2.61
C PRO A 279 -15.16 6.62 -2.54
N TYR A 280 -14.66 6.20 -3.71
CA TYR A 280 -13.60 5.20 -3.89
C TYR A 280 -12.32 5.76 -4.52
N MET A 281 -12.04 7.06 -4.35
CA MET A 281 -10.84 7.66 -4.93
C MET A 281 -9.58 6.88 -4.53
N GLY A 282 -8.93 6.30 -5.54
CA GLY A 282 -7.73 5.49 -5.42
C GLY A 282 -7.91 4.09 -4.84
N LEU A 283 -9.12 3.51 -4.92
CA LEU A 283 -9.40 2.15 -4.49
C LEU A 283 -8.45 1.14 -5.16
N SER A 284 -8.26 1.24 -6.48
CA SER A 284 -7.41 0.29 -7.21
C SER A 284 -5.95 0.30 -6.73
N ARG A 285 -5.45 1.46 -6.33
CA ARG A 285 -4.10 1.63 -5.77
C ARG A 285 -3.97 0.99 -4.40
N HIS A 286 -4.97 1.13 -3.55
CA HIS A 286 -4.98 0.49 -2.23
C HIS A 286 -5.12 -1.04 -2.34
N LEU A 287 -5.91 -1.53 -3.30
CA LEU A 287 -6.04 -2.97 -3.56
C LEU A 287 -4.76 -3.59 -4.11
N LEU A 288 -3.94 -2.85 -4.86
CA LEU A 288 -2.59 -3.30 -5.27
C LEU A 288 -1.70 -3.67 -4.06
N LEU A 289 -1.95 -3.05 -2.90
CA LEU A 289 -1.20 -3.34 -1.66
C LEU A 289 -1.46 -4.75 -1.13
N ALA A 290 -2.58 -5.39 -1.49
CA ALA A 290 -2.85 -6.79 -1.21
C ALA A 290 -2.07 -7.70 -2.18
N PHE A 291 -0.76 -7.47 -2.28
CA PHE A 291 0.16 -8.15 -3.20
C PHE A 291 0.17 -9.68 -3.13
N PRO A 292 -0.13 -10.37 -2.00
CA PRO A 292 -0.10 -11.82 -1.98
C PRO A 292 -1.11 -12.48 -2.92
N VAL A 293 -2.16 -11.75 -3.35
CA VAL A 293 -3.08 -12.22 -4.39
C VAL A 293 -2.34 -12.61 -5.66
N PHE A 294 -1.33 -11.84 -6.07
CA PHE A 294 -0.54 -12.16 -7.26
C PHE A 294 0.30 -13.43 -7.09
N ILE A 295 0.74 -13.75 -5.87
CA ILE A 295 1.40 -15.04 -5.57
C ILE A 295 0.41 -16.19 -5.77
N GLY A 296 -0.82 -16.06 -5.25
CA GLY A 296 -1.85 -17.10 -5.42
C GLY A 296 -2.32 -17.30 -6.86
N LEU A 297 -2.19 -16.29 -7.73
CA LEU A 297 -2.50 -16.40 -9.16
C LEU A 297 -1.42 -17.13 -9.97
N GLY A 298 -0.16 -17.11 -9.54
CA GLY A 298 0.96 -17.70 -10.26
C GLY A 298 0.73 -19.15 -10.70
N PRO A 299 0.27 -20.06 -9.82
CA PRO A 299 0.00 -21.47 -10.16
C PRO A 299 -1.25 -21.68 -11.03
N VAL A 300 -2.20 -20.75 -11.02
CA VAL A 300 -3.46 -20.85 -11.79
C VAL A 300 -3.18 -20.66 -13.28
N ILE A 301 -2.24 -19.76 -13.61
CA ILE A 301 -1.93 -19.40 -14.98
C ILE A 301 -0.92 -20.38 -15.56
N ARG A 302 -1.41 -21.28 -16.41
CA ARG A 302 -0.56 -22.22 -17.15
C ARG A 302 0.35 -21.49 -18.15
N PRO A 303 1.60 -21.95 -18.33
CA PRO A 303 2.47 -21.41 -19.38
C PRO A 303 1.86 -21.67 -20.76
N GLY A 304 2.05 -20.73 -21.70
CA GLY A 304 1.52 -20.80 -23.06
C GLY A 304 0.61 -19.63 -23.40
N LEU A 305 -0.39 -19.87 -24.25
CA LEU A 305 -1.27 -18.84 -24.79
C LEU A 305 -2.08 -18.11 -23.71
N THR A 306 -2.59 -18.81 -22.69
CA THR A 306 -3.38 -18.21 -21.61
C THR A 306 -2.57 -17.18 -20.82
N ARG A 307 -1.31 -17.50 -20.51
CA ARG A 307 -0.38 -16.56 -19.87
C ARG A 307 -0.13 -15.35 -20.77
N LEU A 308 0.11 -15.56 -22.06
CA LEU A 308 0.33 -14.46 -23.00
C LEU A 308 -0.90 -13.54 -23.10
N LEU A 309 -2.10 -14.11 -23.22
CA LEU A 309 -3.36 -13.37 -23.30
C LEU A 309 -3.62 -12.56 -22.02
N LEU A 310 -3.37 -13.14 -20.85
CA LEU A 310 -3.54 -12.41 -19.59
C LEU A 310 -2.51 -11.29 -19.44
N LEU A 311 -1.24 -11.53 -19.78
CA LEU A 311 -0.21 -10.50 -19.70
C LEU A 311 -0.43 -9.37 -20.73
N THR A 312 -0.96 -9.69 -21.91
CA THR A 312 -1.31 -8.68 -22.93
C THR A 312 -2.54 -7.87 -22.52
N LEU A 313 -3.58 -8.52 -21.97
CA LEU A 313 -4.75 -7.82 -21.43
C LEU A 313 -4.37 -6.92 -20.24
N SER A 314 -3.55 -7.42 -19.32
CA SER A 314 -3.05 -6.63 -18.18
C SER A 314 -2.19 -5.45 -18.64
N SER A 315 -1.30 -5.67 -19.61
CA SER A 315 -0.52 -4.58 -20.25
C SER A 315 -1.43 -3.54 -20.89
N PHE A 316 -2.47 -3.96 -21.60
CA PHE A 316 -3.43 -3.03 -22.19
C PHE A 316 -4.14 -2.20 -21.12
N GLY A 317 -4.60 -2.83 -20.03
CA GLY A 317 -5.18 -2.13 -18.89
C GLY A 317 -4.21 -1.15 -18.23
N PHE A 318 -2.94 -1.53 -18.08
CA PHE A 318 -1.87 -0.67 -17.57
C PHE A 318 -1.68 0.59 -18.42
N PHE A 319 -1.52 0.44 -19.74
CA PHE A 319 -1.37 1.59 -20.65
C PHE A 319 -2.66 2.42 -20.75
N PHE A 320 -3.82 1.79 -20.69
CA PHE A 320 -5.10 2.49 -20.65
C PHE A 320 -5.21 3.38 -19.41
N LEU A 321 -4.87 2.87 -18.22
CA LEU A 321 -4.92 3.69 -17.00
C LEU A 321 -3.87 4.80 -16.99
N ILE A 322 -2.68 4.58 -17.56
CA ILE A 322 -1.71 5.66 -17.80
C ILE A 322 -2.33 6.74 -18.68
N PHE A 323 -2.97 6.37 -19.79
CA PHE A 323 -3.60 7.32 -20.69
C PHE A 323 -4.69 8.14 -19.97
N VAL A 324 -5.59 7.47 -19.24
CA VAL A 324 -6.68 8.12 -18.48
C VAL A 324 -6.12 9.05 -17.40
N TYR A 325 -5.03 8.66 -16.74
CA TYR A 325 -4.32 9.49 -15.76
C TYR A 325 -3.68 10.73 -16.40
N VAL A 326 -3.00 10.58 -17.54
CA VAL A 326 -2.34 11.69 -18.25
C VAL A 326 -3.35 12.73 -18.74
N ILE A 327 -4.52 12.31 -19.24
CA ILE A 327 -5.61 13.22 -19.64
C ILE A 327 -6.39 13.78 -18.44
N ARG A 328 -5.99 13.44 -17.20
CA ARG A 328 -6.62 13.87 -15.94
C ARG A 328 -8.09 13.48 -15.80
N ALA A 329 -8.52 12.44 -16.52
CA ALA A 329 -9.88 11.94 -16.45
C ALA A 329 -10.10 11.07 -15.20
N TRP A 330 -9.03 10.53 -14.60
CA TRP A 330 -9.06 9.71 -13.40
C TRP A 330 -7.84 9.98 -12.50
N VAL A 331 -8.04 9.83 -11.19
CA VAL A 331 -7.00 9.98 -10.17
C VAL A 331 -6.85 8.67 -9.39
N PRO A 332 -5.66 8.03 -9.41
CA PRO A 332 -5.37 6.77 -8.75
C PRO A 332 -5.19 6.85 -7.23
#